data_AF-A0A3S1QU54-F1
#
_entry.id   AF-A0A3S1QU54-F1
#
_cell.length_a   1.000
_cell.length_b   1.000
_cell.length_c   1.000
_cell.angle_alpha   90.00
_cell.angle_beta   90.00
_cell.angle_gamma   90.00
#
_symmetry.space_group_name_H-M   'P 1'
#
loop_
_entity.id
_entity.type
_entity.pdbx_description
1 polymer ?
#
loop_
_entity_poly.entity_id
_entity_poly.type
_entity_poly.pdbx_seq_one_letter_code
_entity_poly.pdbx_strand_id
1 'polypeptide(L)'
;MAKRRVWWGDYRTTEYASIDAEATIAVLAVAAIEQHGPHLPVSTDTSIMMGMLETVIARLPDDLDIRILPVQAVGKSNEHLHAPGTLTLPATTLADAWT
;
A
#
# COMPACT_ATOMS: atom_id res chain seq x y z
N MET A 1 24.15 3.51 -9.59
CA MET A 1 23.17 2.48 -10.01
C MET A 1 21.86 3.16 -10.32
N ALA A 2 21.14 2.77 -11.38
CA ALA A 2 19.81 3.31 -11.64
C ALA A 2 18.86 2.92 -10.49
N LYS A 3 18.00 3.84 -10.05
CA LYS A 3 16.98 3.54 -9.02
C LYS A 3 16.04 2.47 -9.57
N ARG A 4 15.95 1.31 -8.92
CA ARG A 4 15.02 0.23 -9.29
C ARG A 4 13.59 0.80 -9.27
N ARG A 5 12.88 0.71 -10.39
CA ARG A 5 11.48 1.11 -10.49
C ARG A 5 10.63 -0.02 -9.94
N VAL A 6 9.93 0.24 -8.83
CA VAL A 6 9.10 -0.76 -8.15
C VAL A 6 7.68 -0.27 -7.95
N TRP A 7 7.44 1.04 -8.06
CA TRP A 7 6.11 1.60 -7.92
C TRP A 7 5.36 1.49 -9.24
N TRP A 8 4.07 1.16 -9.17
CA TRP A 8 3.19 1.13 -10.34
C TRP A 8 3.28 2.46 -11.12
N GLY A 9 3.24 3.60 -10.43
CA GLY A 9 3.34 4.93 -11.07
C GLY A 9 4.68 5.26 -11.76
N ASP A 10 5.74 4.47 -11.58
CA ASP A 10 7.05 4.73 -12.19
C ASP A 10 7.13 4.29 -13.67
N TYR A 11 6.13 3.55 -14.16
CA TYR A 11 6.10 2.96 -15.50
C TYR A 11 5.18 3.75 -16.43
N ARG A 12 5.63 3.96 -17.67
CA ARG A 12 4.81 4.57 -18.73
C ARG A 12 3.74 3.58 -19.18
N THR A 13 2.63 4.10 -19.68
CA THR A 13 1.54 3.29 -20.26
C THR A 13 2.03 2.26 -21.30
N THR A 14 2.99 2.61 -22.15
CA THR A 14 3.54 1.71 -23.18
C THR A 14 4.38 0.57 -22.61
N GLU A 15 4.91 0.71 -21.40
CA GLU A 15 5.70 -0.34 -20.73
C GLU A 15 4.78 -1.44 -20.15
N TYR A 16 3.49 -1.16 -19.98
CA TYR A 16 2.50 -2.15 -19.58
C TYR A 16 2.00 -3.01 -20.75
N ALA A 17 2.21 -2.60 -22.00
CA ALA A 17 1.74 -3.34 -23.16
C ALA A 17 2.41 -4.73 -23.30
N SER A 18 3.58 -4.91 -22.70
CA SER A 18 4.37 -6.14 -22.73
C SER A 18 4.57 -6.77 -21.35
N ILE A 19 3.74 -6.40 -20.36
CA ILE A 19 3.81 -7.00 -19.02
C ILE A 19 3.36 -8.46 -19.08
N ASP A 20 4.12 -9.36 -18.47
CA ASP A 20 3.68 -10.74 -18.28
C ASP A 20 2.90 -10.83 -16.96
N ALA A 21 1.56 -10.93 -17.07
CA ALA A 21 0.68 -10.97 -15.91
C ALA A 21 0.88 -12.22 -15.04
N GLU A 22 1.41 -13.31 -15.61
CA GLU A 22 1.65 -14.57 -14.87
C GLU A 22 2.99 -14.56 -14.14
N ALA A 23 3.92 -13.69 -14.56
CA ALA A 23 5.24 -13.54 -13.94
C ALA A 23 5.38 -12.29 -13.06
N THR A 24 4.46 -11.32 -13.19
CA THR A 24 4.54 -10.04 -12.45
C THR A 24 3.72 -10.07 -11.18
N ILE A 25 4.32 -9.68 -10.06
CA ILE A 25 3.64 -9.55 -8.77
C ILE A 25 3.14 -8.12 -8.58
N ALA A 26 1.81 -7.94 -8.55
CA ALA A 26 1.19 -6.71 -8.08
C ALA A 26 1.03 -6.74 -6.55
N VAL A 27 1.52 -5.71 -5.86
CA VAL A 27 1.42 -5.60 -4.39
C VAL A 27 0.52 -4.43 -4.01
N LEU A 28 -0.65 -4.75 -3.48
CA LEU A 28 -1.56 -3.77 -2.88
C LEU A 28 -1.22 -3.59 -1.39
N ALA A 29 -0.63 -2.46 -1.05
CA ALA A 29 -0.31 -2.11 0.33
C ALA A 29 -1.54 -1.51 1.04
N VAL A 30 -2.04 -2.19 2.08
CA VAL A 30 -3.22 -1.77 2.86
C VAL A 30 -2.83 -1.38 4.29
N ALA A 31 -3.27 -0.22 4.73
CA ALA A 31 -3.03 0.34 6.06
C ALA A 31 -4.30 1.08 6.56
N ALA A 32 -4.16 1.88 7.62
CA ALA A 32 -5.23 2.74 8.12
C ALA A 32 -4.71 4.09 8.67
N ILE A 33 -5.68 4.99 8.88
CA ILE A 33 -5.58 6.18 9.72
C ILE A 33 -6.60 6.00 10.84
N GLU A 34 -6.17 5.54 12.00
CA GLU A 34 -7.06 5.17 13.11
C GLU A 34 -6.43 5.39 14.48
N GLN A 35 -7.27 5.50 15.52
CA GLN A 35 -6.80 5.75 16.88
C GLN A 35 -5.86 4.65 17.38
N HIS A 36 -4.80 5.04 18.08
CA HIS A 36 -3.82 4.13 18.71
C HIS A 36 -3.56 4.52 20.18
N GLY A 37 -4.60 5.02 20.86
CA GLY A 37 -4.49 5.61 22.19
C GLY A 37 -3.71 6.94 22.21
N PRO A 38 -3.44 7.50 23.40
CA PRO A 38 -2.86 8.84 23.53
C PRO A 38 -1.34 8.91 23.26
N HIS A 39 -0.69 7.78 23.03
CA HIS A 39 0.77 7.67 22.98
C HIS A 39 1.32 7.48 21.56
N LEU A 40 0.44 7.24 20.58
CA LEU A 40 0.81 7.01 19.18
C LEU A 40 -0.03 7.89 18.24
N PRO A 41 0.53 8.33 17.10
CA PRO A 41 -0.23 9.03 16.07
C PRO A 41 -1.27 8.12 15.39
N VAL A 42 -2.31 8.72 14.84
CA VAL A 42 -3.32 7.99 14.04
C VAL A 42 -2.75 7.39 12.75
N SER A 43 -1.54 7.79 12.33
CA SER A 43 -0.86 7.27 11.15
C SER A 43 -0.04 6.00 11.40
N THR A 44 -0.12 5.39 12.58
CA THR A 44 0.76 4.28 13.00
C THR A 44 0.82 3.16 11.95
N ASP A 45 -0.33 2.68 11.46
CA ASP A 45 -0.38 1.62 10.45
C ASP A 45 0.27 2.04 9.13
N THR A 46 0.00 3.27 8.69
CA THR A 46 0.62 3.81 7.48
C THR A 46 2.13 3.94 7.64
N SER A 47 2.61 4.38 8.80
CA SER A 47 4.05 4.46 9.10
C SER A 47 4.73 3.08 9.11
N ILE A 48 4.08 2.07 9.69
CA ILE A 48 4.56 0.68 9.66
C ILE A 48 4.62 0.18 8.22
N MET A 49 3.56 0.37 7.44
CA MET A 49 3.51 -0.03 6.04
C MET A 49 4.65 0.58 5.23
N MET A 50 4.92 1.88 5.38
CA MET A 50 6.03 2.54 4.68
C MET A 50 7.39 1.93 5.06
N GLY A 51 7.62 1.64 6.34
CA GLY A 51 8.84 0.97 6.80
C GLY A 51 8.97 -0.48 6.29
N MET A 52 7.86 -1.20 6.21
CA MET A 52 7.81 -2.55 5.60
C MET A 52 8.16 -2.49 4.11
N LEU A 53 7.58 -1.54 3.36
CA LEU A 53 7.89 -1.38 1.94
C LEU A 53 9.36 -1.02 1.71
N GLU A 54 9.93 -0.09 2.48
CA GLU A 54 11.36 0.23 2.42
C GLU A 54 12.23 -1.01 2.68
N THR A 55 11.88 -1.76 3.73
CA THR A 55 12.57 -3.00 4.14
C THR A 55 12.51 -4.08 3.06
N VAL A 56 11.35 -4.27 2.43
CA VAL A 56 11.15 -5.25 1.35
C VAL A 56 11.87 -4.82 0.10
N ILE A 57 11.73 -3.57 -0.33
CA ILE A 57 12.35 -3.04 -1.55
C ILE A 57 13.87 -3.22 -1.50
N ALA A 58 14.49 -2.98 -0.34
CA ALA A 58 15.93 -3.15 -0.14
C ALA A 58 16.40 -4.63 -0.22
N ARG A 59 15.48 -5.59 -0.15
CA ARG A 59 15.76 -7.04 -0.13
C ARG A 59 15.22 -7.79 -1.36
N LEU A 60 14.64 -7.09 -2.33
CA LEU A 60 14.04 -7.72 -3.51
C LEU A 60 15.13 -8.42 -4.36
N PRO A 61 14.89 -9.67 -4.81
CA PRO A 61 15.73 -10.30 -5.83
C PRO A 61 15.75 -9.48 -7.12
N ASP A 62 16.90 -9.48 -7.81
CA ASP A 62 17.08 -8.65 -9.00
C ASP A 62 16.12 -9.03 -10.13
N ASP A 63 15.82 -10.32 -10.26
CA ASP A 63 14.99 -10.95 -11.29
C ASP A 63 13.49 -10.95 -10.98
N LEU A 64 13.07 -10.54 -9.79
CA LEU A 64 11.66 -10.53 -9.41
C LEU A 64 10.92 -9.31 -9.97
N ASP A 65 9.97 -9.53 -10.88
CA ASP A 65 9.16 -8.44 -11.42
C ASP A 65 8.00 -8.08 -10.47
N ILE A 66 8.04 -6.87 -9.89
CA ILE A 66 7.08 -6.40 -8.89
C ILE A 66 6.59 -4.98 -9.17
N ARG A 67 5.30 -4.74 -8.97
CA ARG A 67 4.68 -3.41 -9.01
C ARG A 67 3.91 -3.15 -7.71
N ILE A 68 4.39 -2.21 -6.90
CA ILE A 68 3.73 -1.77 -5.68
C ILE A 68 2.70 -0.69 -6.05
N LEU A 69 1.43 -0.95 -5.76
CA LEU A 69 0.33 -0.01 -5.95
C LEU A 69 0.38 1.10 -4.89
N PRO A 70 -0.33 2.23 -5.11
CA PRO A 70 -0.46 3.26 -4.08
C PRO A 70 -0.94 2.68 -2.75
N VAL A 71 -0.34 3.13 -1.64
CA VAL A 71 -0.73 2.70 -0.30
C VAL A 71 -2.16 3.13 -0.02
N GLN A 72 -2.99 2.16 0.36
CA GLN A 72 -4.37 2.39 0.81
C GLN A 72 -4.31 2.81 2.28
N ALA A 73 -4.15 4.11 2.52
CA ALA A 73 -3.99 4.66 3.87
C ALA A 73 -5.32 4.77 4.64
N VAL A 74 -6.47 4.72 3.98
CA VAL A 74 -7.79 4.71 4.63
C VAL A 74 -8.41 3.33 4.46
N GLY A 75 -8.54 2.61 5.56
CA GLY A 75 -9.10 1.26 5.63
C GLY A 75 -10.52 1.25 6.18
N LYS A 76 -10.91 0.09 6.73
CA LYS A 76 -12.13 -0.11 7.51
C LYS A 76 -11.71 -0.08 8.98
N SER A 77 -12.12 0.99 9.66
CA SER A 77 -11.76 1.28 11.06
C SER A 77 -12.95 1.84 11.86
N ASN A 78 -14.18 1.42 11.53
CA ASN A 78 -15.40 1.97 12.14
C ASN A 78 -15.52 1.71 13.66
N GLU A 79 -14.84 0.68 14.17
CA GLU A 79 -14.64 0.38 15.59
C GLU A 79 -13.95 1.52 16.35
N HIS A 80 -13.18 2.36 15.65
CA HIS A 80 -12.41 3.48 16.20
C HIS A 80 -13.08 4.85 16.02
N LEU A 81 -14.34 4.91 15.53
CA LEU A 81 -15.07 6.17 15.31
C LEU A 81 -15.41 6.94 16.60
N HIS A 82 -15.31 6.28 17.76
CA HIS A 82 -15.48 6.93 19.06
C HIS A 82 -14.34 7.92 19.38
N ALA A 83 -13.21 7.84 18.67
CA ALA A 83 -12.04 8.68 18.86
C ALA A 83 -11.84 9.63 17.65
N PRO A 84 -11.52 10.92 17.88
CA PRO A 84 -11.27 11.88 16.81
C PRO A 84 -10.02 11.52 16.00
N GLY A 85 -10.05 11.80 14.70
CA GLY A 85 -8.92 11.60 13.79
C GLY A 85 -8.94 10.29 12.99
N THR A 86 -9.77 9.31 13.36
CA THR A 86 -9.99 8.08 12.57
C THR A 86 -10.67 8.42 11.24
N LEU A 87 -10.11 7.90 10.14
CA LEU A 87 -10.73 7.89 8.81
C LEU A 87 -11.10 6.45 8.46
N THR A 88 -12.32 6.22 7.99
CA THR A 88 -12.81 4.86 7.70
C THR A 88 -13.72 4.86 6.47
N LEU A 89 -13.65 3.78 5.70
CA LEU A 89 -14.55 3.49 4.59
C LEU A 89 -15.39 2.24 4.89
N PRO A 90 -16.60 2.12 4.29
CA PRO A 90 -17.37 0.89 4.36
C PRO A 90 -16.58 -0.30 3.78
N ALA A 91 -16.73 -1.47 4.40
CA ALA A 91 -16.03 -2.68 3.94
C ALA A 91 -16.37 -3.04 2.48
N THR A 92 -17.61 -2.80 2.05
CA THR A 92 -18.05 -3.02 0.68
C THR A 92 -17.32 -2.09 -0.31
N THR A 93 -17.18 -0.81 0.03
CA THR A 93 -16.44 0.15 -0.81
C THR A 93 -14.98 -0.26 -0.98
N LEU A 94 -14.34 -0.76 0.09
CA LEU A 94 -12.96 -1.25 0.01
C LEU A 94 -12.87 -2.54 -0.83
N ALA A 95 -13.78 -3.49 -0.62
CA ALA A 95 -13.82 -4.71 -1.41
C ALA A 95 -13.99 -4.41 -2.90
N ASP A 96 -14.90 -3.51 -3.27
CA ASP A 96 -15.11 -3.08 -4.65
C ASP A 96 -13.91 -2.33 -5.24
N ALA A 97 -13.11 -1.64 -4.41
CA ALA A 97 -11.93 -0.89 -4.85
C ALA A 97 -10.66 -1.76 -4.99
N TRP A 98 -10.61 -2.93 -4.34
CA TRP A 98 -9.44 -3.82 -4.30
C TRP A 98 -9.60 -5.08 -5.17
N THR A 99 -10.74 -5.24 -5.83
CA THR A 99 -11.05 -6.35 -6.74
C THR A 99 -11.03 -5.91 -8.20
#